data_AF-A0A922VP36-F1
#
_entry.id   AF-A0A922VP36-F1
#
_cell.length_a   1.000
_cell.length_b   1.000
_cell.length_c   1.000
_cell.angle_alpha   90.00
_cell.angle_beta   90.00
_cell.angle_gamma   90.00
#
_symmetry.space_group_name_H-M   'P 1'
#
loop_
_entity.id
_entity.type
_entity.pdbx_description
1 polymer ?
#
loop_
_entity_poly.entity_id
_entity_poly.type
_entity_poly.pdbx_seq_one_letter_code
_entity_poly.pdbx_strand_id
1 'polypeptide(L)' 'MTRPDSLPDFFADGIQVATGNFGVTLTLLLSDPERSGELGDPVARIRLSPELAQALLKILSDAYPTRPPATEGDT' A
#
# COMPACT_ATOMS: atom_id res chain seq x y z
N MET A 1 27.10 -18.65 14.06
CA MET A 1 25.93 -18.71 13.16
C MET A 1 25.19 -17.39 13.27
N THR A 2 25.48 -16.45 12.38
CA THR A 2 24.72 -15.20 12.23
C THR A 2 23.34 -15.56 11.66
N ARG A 3 22.27 -15.14 12.35
CA ARG A 3 20.90 -15.28 11.83
C ARG A 3 20.85 -14.57 10.46
N PRO A 4 20.12 -15.09 9.46
CA PRO A 4 20.01 -14.44 8.17
C PRO A 4 19.55 -13.01 8.41
N ASP A 5 20.34 -12.07 7.90
CA ASP A 5 20.12 -10.63 8.00
C ASP A 5 18.65 -10.32 7.76
N SER A 6 17.96 -9.89 8.82
CA SER A 6 16.60 -9.37 8.69
C SER A 6 16.67 -8.26 7.66
N LEU A 7 15.95 -8.41 6.55
CA LEU A 7 15.77 -7.32 5.59
C LEU A 7 15.35 -6.08 6.38
N PRO A 8 15.83 -4.87 6.03
CA PRO A 8 15.47 -3.68 6.77
C PRO A 8 13.94 -3.52 6.71
N ASP A 9 13.31 -3.57 7.89
CA ASP A 9 11.90 -3.22 8.03
C ASP A 9 11.77 -1.73 7.77
N PHE A 10 10.92 -1.35 6.83
CA PHE A 10 10.54 0.04 6.60
C PHE A 10 9.19 0.28 7.27
N PHE A 11 9.13 1.31 8.11
CA PHE A 11 7.87 1.77 8.70
C PHE A 11 7.27 2.86 7.79
N ALA A 12 6.01 2.66 7.41
CA ALA A 12 5.24 3.59 6.62
C ALA A 12 3.79 3.58 7.11
N ASP A 13 3.17 4.75 7.16
CA ASP A 13 1.75 4.93 7.50
C ASP A 13 0.93 5.41 6.29
N GLY A 14 1.60 5.76 5.18
CA GLY A 14 0.99 6.14 3.92
C GLY A 14 1.45 5.26 2.76
N ILE A 15 0.53 5.01 1.81
CA ILE A 15 0.83 4.36 0.54
C ILE A 15 0.26 5.23 -0.58
N GLN A 16 1.14 5.68 -1.49
CA GLN A 16 0.74 6.33 -2.72
C GLN A 16 0.90 5.35 -3.89
N VAL A 17 -0.13 5.26 -4.72
CA VAL A 17 -0.18 4.36 -5.88
C VAL A 17 -0.18 5.17 -7.16
N ALA A 18 0.73 4.85 -8.08
CA ALA A 18 0.78 5.42 -9.42
C ALA A 18 0.81 4.31 -10.47
N THR A 19 0.00 4.46 -11.51
CA THR A 19 -0.05 3.52 -12.65
C THR A 19 0.66 4.12 -13.86
N GLY A 20 1.34 3.29 -14.64
CA GLY A 20 1.99 3.70 -15.88
C GLY A 20 2.11 2.55 -16.86
N ASN A 21 2.66 2.83 -18.04
CA ASN A 21 2.74 1.87 -19.16
C ASN A 21 3.50 0.57 -18.83
N PHE A 22 4.34 0.58 -17.80
CA PHE A 22 5.18 -0.56 -17.41
C PHE A 22 4.75 -1.21 -16.09
N GLY A 23 3.60 -0.82 -15.52
CA GLY A 23 3.05 -1.41 -14.30
C GLY A 23 2.66 -0.39 -13.24
N VAL A 24 2.76 -0.80 -11.98
CA VAL A 24 2.31 -0.04 -10.82
C VAL A 24 3.49 0.32 -9.94
N THR A 25 3.57 1.57 -9.53
CA THR A 25 4.53 2.05 -8.54
C THR A 25 3.81 2.29 -7.23
N LEU A 26 4.22 1.58 -6.19
CA LEU A 26 3.84 1.84 -4.80
C LEU A 26 4.93 2.67 -4.16
N THR A 27 4.59 3.84 -3.65
CA THR A 27 5.49 4.66 -2.83
C THR A 27 5.00 4.60 -1.39
N LEU A 28 5.86 4.08 -0.51
CA LEU A 28 5.61 4.04 0.92
C LEU A 28 6.06 5.37 1.53
N LEU A 29 5.18 6.01 2.27
CA LEU A 29 5.38 7.34 2.84
C LEU A 29 5.33 7.24 4.37
N LEU A 30 6.17 8.03 5.04
CA LEU A 30 6.11 8.26 6.47
C LEU A 30 5.57 9.66 6.73
N SER A 31 4.39 9.75 7.33
CA SER A 31 3.73 11.02 7.61
C SER A 31 4.52 11.79 8.67
N ASP A 32 4.76 13.07 8.41
CA ASP A 32 5.33 13.97 9.41
C ASP A 32 4.18 14.60 10.22
N PRO A 33 4.03 14.28 11.52
CA PRO A 33 2.96 14.83 12.34
C PRO A 33 3.02 16.36 12.46
N GLU A 34 4.20 16.96 12.27
CA GLU A 34 4.38 18.42 12.31
C GLU A 34 3.93 19.10 11.01
N ARG A 35 3.82 18.34 9.90
CA ARG A 35 3.38 18.84 8.59
C ARG A 35 2.01 18.31 8.22
N SER A 36 1.05 18.55 9.11
CA SER A 36 -0.35 18.17 8.92
C SER A 36 -0.87 18.62 7.55
N GLY A 37 -1.11 17.65 6.66
CA GLY A 37 -1.68 17.86 5.33
C GLY A 37 -0.71 17.67 4.15
N GLU A 38 0.60 17.52 4.38
CA GLU A 38 1.55 17.19 3.30
C GLU A 38 1.70 15.67 3.13
N LEU A 39 1.94 15.22 1.89
CA LEU A 39 2.35 13.84 1.63
C LEU A 39 3.72 13.63 2.30
N GLY A 40 3.78 12.67 3.22
CA GLY A 40 4.98 12.38 4.01
C GLY A 40 6.22 12.00 3.19
N ASP A 41 7.35 11.83 3.87
CA ASP A 41 8.61 11.52 3.20
C ASP A 41 8.61 10.09 2.63
N PRO A 42 9.07 9.88 1.37
CA PRO A 42 9.13 8.55 0.79
C PRO A 42 10.23 7.71 1.42
N VAL A 43 9.85 6.59 2.05
CA VAL A 43 10.78 5.64 2.68
C VAL A 43 11.14 4.47 1.78
N ALA A 44 10.25 4.10 0.86
CA ALA A 44 10.51 3.04 -0.12
C ALA A 44 9.67 3.23 -1.39
N ARG A 45 10.18 2.68 -2.49
CA ARG A 45 9.45 2.62 -3.77
C ARG A 45 9.53 1.21 -4.34
N ILE A 46 8.36 0.63 -4.59
CA ILE A 46 8.21 -0.72 -5.13
C ILE A 46 7.59 -0.60 -6.52
N ARG A 47 8.23 -1.22 -7.51
CA ARG A 47 7.68 -1.33 -8.87
C ARG A 47 7.18 -2.74 -9.08
N LEU A 48 5.91 -2.84 -9.44
CA LEU A 48 5.22 -4.09 -9.71
C LEU A 48 4.89 -4.14 -11.20
N SER A 49 5.01 -5.31 -11.81
CA SER A 49 4.42 -5.53 -13.13
C SER A 49 2.88 -5.47 -13.04
N PRO A 50 2.18 -5.25 -14.16
CA PRO A 50 0.71 -5.29 -14.18
C PRO A 50 0.13 -6.59 -13.59
N GLU A 51 0.74 -7.73 -13.89
CA GLU A 51 0.28 -9.05 -13.45
C GLU A 51 0.43 -9.20 -11.93
N LEU A 52 1.56 -8.75 -11.38
CA LEU A 52 1.81 -8.79 -9.94
C LEU A 52 0.88 -7.83 -9.18
N ALA A 53 0.59 -6.66 -9.76
CA ALA A 53 -0.36 -5.72 -9.18
C ALA A 53 -1.79 -6.29 -9.12
N GLN A 54 -2.23 -7.00 -10.18
CA GLN A 54 -3.52 -7.68 -10.17
C GLN A 54 -3.59 -8.82 -9.14
N ALA A 55 -2.53 -9.62 -9.04
CA ALA A 55 -2.45 -10.68 -8.04
C ALA A 55 -2.52 -10.11 -6.61
N LEU A 56 -1.81 -9.00 -6.35
CA LEU A 56 -1.84 -8.31 -5.06
C LEU A 56 -3.24 -7.79 -4.74
N LEU A 57 -3.90 -7.12 -5.70
CA LEU A 57 -5.26 -6.61 -5.52
C LEU A 57 -6.22 -7.73 -5.15
N LYS A 58 -6.15 -8.88 -5.84
CA LYS A 58 -6.99 -10.04 -5.56
C LYS A 58 -6.81 -10.53 -4.12
N ILE A 59 -5.56 -10.71 -3.67
CA ILE A 59 -5.26 -11.17 -2.31
C ILE A 59 -5.81 -10.17 -1.27
N LEU A 60 -5.65 -8.87 -1.51
CA LEU A 60 -6.14 -7.83 -0.60
C LEU A 60 -7.67 -7.80 -0.53
N SER A 61 -8.35 -7.93 -1.67
CA SER A 61 -9.82 -8.01 -1.73
C SER A 61 -10.38 -9.26 -1.03
N ASP A 62 -9.69 -10.39 -1.14
CA ASP A 62 -10.07 -11.63 -0.46
C ASP A 62 -9.82 -11.55 1.07
N ALA A 63 -8.72 -10.90 1.49
CA ALA A 63 -8.37 -10.74 2.91
C ALA A 63 -9.23 -9.69 3.63
N TYR A 64 -9.62 -8.64 2.92
CA TYR A 64 -10.51 -7.58 3.41
C TYR A 64 -11.72 -7.52 2.50
N PRO A 65 -12.68 -8.45 2.64
CA PRO A 65 -13.92 -8.38 1.88
C PRO A 65 -14.58 -7.05 2.20
N THR A 66 -14.63 -6.16 1.22
CA THR A 66 -15.33 -4.89 1.35
C THR A 66 -16.76 -5.20 1.80
N ARG A 67 -17.10 -4.78 3.02
CA ARG A 67 -18.48 -4.86 3.50
C ARG A 67 -19.34 -4.17 2.43
N PRO A 68 -20.40 -4.82 1.92
CA PRO A 68 -21.29 -4.15 0.97
C PRO A 68 -21.79 -2.84 1.59
N PRO A 69 -21.99 -1.77 0.79
CA PRO A 69 -22.57 -0.54 1.30
C PRO A 69 -23.88 -0.88 2.02
N ALA A 70 -24.10 -0.28 3.19
CA ALA A 70 -25.36 -0.46 3.90
C ALA A 70 -26.50 -0.06 2.95
N THR A 71 -27.38 -1.01 2.65
CA THR A 71 -28.59 -0.73 1.87
C THR A 71 -29.41 0.27 2.67
N GLU A 72 -29.61 1.49 2.17
CA GLU A 72 -30.60 2.41 2.72
C GLU A 72 -31.96 1.69 2.69
N GLY A 73 -32.48 1.31 3.85
CA GLY A 73 -33.82 0.71 3.93
C GLY A 73 -34.11 -0.29 5.05
N ASP A 74 -33.20 -0.53 6.00
CA ASP A 74 -33.53 -1.32 7.20
C ASP A 74 -33.75 -0.38 8.40
N THR A 75 -34.96 0.16 8.48
CA THR A 75 -35.56 0.77 9.68
C THR A 75 -36.86 0.05 9.98
#